data_AF-A0AAD6BR01-F1
#
_entry.id   AF-A0AAD6BR01-F1
#
_cell.length_a   1.000
_cell.length_b   1.000
_cell.length_c   1.000
_cell.angle_alpha   90.00
_cell.angle_beta   90.00
_cell.angle_gamma   90.00
#
_symmetry.space_group_name_H-M   'P 1'
#
loop_
_entity.id
_entity.type
_entity.pdbx_description
1 polymer ?
#
loop_
_entity_poly.entity_id
_entity_poly.type
_entity_poly.pdbx_seq_one_letter_code
_entity_poly.pdbx_strand_id
1 'polypeptide(L)'
;MMKKEMYITGTIMKNRLASDKTMKNTGRGTSSELSTEDGKLCVVKWYDNKPVLMMSVVHGTEPEDTCQRWDKKLKQYVTVSRPSIVREYNLKMGGVDLIDRMISYYRMSARTKKWTMRMLMHFTDLALANSWLLYRKDLAICAAPKKSIMQFLEFRTEMATTLLAQHHGQGSDADLSEQSEEEDNSNQGKKLFLCLQGDRNCYTAFHT
;
A
#
# COMPACT_ATOMS: atom_id res chain seq x y z
N MET A 1 -6.66 -23.10 -6.47
CA MET A 1 -6.20 -21.98 -5.62
C MET A 1 -5.37 -22.48 -4.44
N MET A 2 -5.91 -23.31 -3.55
CA MET A 2 -5.16 -23.84 -2.40
C MET A 2 -3.95 -24.71 -2.78
N LYS A 3 -4.03 -25.50 -3.87
CA LYS A 3 -2.87 -26.27 -4.39
C LYS A 3 -1.70 -25.40 -4.87
N LYS A 4 -1.91 -24.09 -5.04
CA LYS A 4 -0.89 -23.10 -5.44
C LYS A 4 -0.53 -22.15 -4.29
N GLU A 5 -0.92 -22.49 -3.04
CA GLU A 5 -0.70 -21.66 -1.84
C GLU A 5 -1.23 -20.22 -1.96
N MET A 6 -2.25 -20.02 -2.81
CA MET A 6 -2.92 -18.73 -2.95
C MET A 6 -4.18 -18.71 -2.11
N TYR A 7 -4.18 -17.84 -1.10
CA TYR A 7 -5.29 -17.60 -0.21
C TYR A 7 -6.06 -16.34 -0.61
N ILE A 8 -7.39 -16.38 -0.52
CA ILE A 8 -8.26 -15.25 -0.82
C ILE A 8 -9.12 -14.93 0.39
N THR A 9 -9.32 -13.64 0.62
CA THR A 9 -10.40 -13.11 1.44
C THR A 9 -11.00 -11.91 0.71
N GLY A 10 -12.33 -11.82 0.63
CA GLY A 10 -12.97 -10.70 -0.04
C GLY A 10 -14.47 -10.59 0.22
N THR A 11 -15.02 -9.44 -0.14
CA THR A 11 -16.45 -9.16 -0.05
C THR A 11 -17.20 -9.71 -1.25
N ILE A 12 -18.38 -10.30 -1.02
CA ILE A 12 -19.30 -10.76 -2.07
C ILE A 12 -20.52 -9.84 -2.11
N MET A 13 -21.06 -9.63 -3.31
CA MET A 13 -22.33 -8.91 -3.48
C MET A 13 -23.50 -9.69 -2.86
N LYS A 14 -24.42 -8.96 -2.22
CA LYS A 14 -25.57 -9.52 -1.46
C LYS A 14 -26.49 -10.41 -2.26
N ASN A 15 -26.59 -10.19 -3.56
CA ASN A 15 -27.51 -10.90 -4.46
C ASN A 15 -27.15 -12.39 -4.67
N ARG A 16 -26.21 -12.93 -3.89
CA ARG A 16 -25.71 -14.31 -4.00
C ARG A 16 -26.19 -15.24 -2.89
N LEU A 17 -26.77 -14.74 -1.79
CA LEU A 17 -27.25 -15.56 -0.66
C LEU A 17 -28.61 -15.11 -0.10
N ALA A 18 -29.28 -16.02 0.63
CA ALA A 18 -30.66 -15.90 1.09
C ALA A 18 -30.95 -14.72 2.04
N SER A 19 -32.26 -14.44 2.16
CA SER A 19 -32.94 -13.28 2.78
C SER A 19 -32.29 -12.67 4.03
N ASP A 20 -32.15 -11.34 4.03
CA ASP A 20 -31.61 -10.53 5.14
C ASP A 20 -32.57 -10.35 6.33
N LYS A 21 -33.84 -10.77 6.20
CA LYS A 21 -34.90 -10.43 7.16
C LYS A 21 -34.61 -10.94 8.57
N THR A 22 -34.10 -12.16 8.70
CA THR A 22 -33.85 -12.79 10.00
C THR A 22 -32.76 -12.06 10.78
N MET A 23 -31.62 -11.77 10.14
CA MET A 23 -30.48 -11.11 10.80
C MET A 23 -30.77 -9.66 11.21
N LYS A 24 -31.61 -8.96 10.45
CA LYS A 24 -32.04 -7.60 10.80
C LYS A 24 -32.78 -7.55 12.14
N ASN A 25 -33.54 -8.61 12.45
CA ASN A 25 -34.29 -8.71 13.70
C ASN A 25 -33.39 -9.10 14.88
N THR A 26 -32.39 -9.96 14.64
CA THR A 26 -31.45 -10.41 15.68
C THR A 26 -30.52 -9.29 16.16
N GLY A 27 -30.28 -8.28 15.30
CA GLY A 27 -29.60 -7.04 15.69
C GLY A 27 -28.16 -6.92 15.19
N ARG A 28 -27.53 -5.80 15.54
CA ARG A 28 -26.19 -5.41 15.09
C ARG A 28 -25.12 -6.30 15.74
N GLY A 29 -24.14 -6.73 14.96
CA GLY A 29 -23.06 -7.63 15.38
C GLY A 29 -23.33 -9.10 15.09
N THR A 30 -24.53 -9.44 14.63
CA THR A 30 -24.89 -10.84 14.35
C THR A 30 -24.15 -11.37 13.14
N SER A 31 -23.63 -12.59 13.27
CA SER A 31 -22.87 -13.31 12.28
C SER A 31 -23.57 -14.63 11.93
N SER A 32 -23.40 -15.11 10.70
CA SER A 32 -23.80 -16.43 10.27
C SER A 32 -22.74 -16.97 9.33
N GLU A 33 -22.31 -18.19 9.60
CA GLU A 33 -21.28 -18.88 8.83
C GLU A 33 -21.87 -20.01 7.99
N LEU A 34 -21.38 -20.16 6.77
CA LEU A 34 -21.61 -21.31 5.91
C LEU A 34 -20.26 -21.76 5.36
N SER A 35 -19.88 -23.01 5.66
CA SER A 35 -18.68 -23.64 5.11
C SER A 35 -19.06 -24.71 4.09
N THR A 36 -18.21 -24.95 3.10
CA THR A 36 -18.29 -26.15 2.27
C THR A 36 -18.11 -27.41 3.12
N GLU A 37 -18.62 -28.56 2.67
CA GLU A 37 -18.43 -29.86 3.35
C GLU A 37 -16.95 -30.17 3.62
N ASP A 38 -16.09 -29.85 2.65
CA ASP A 38 -14.63 -29.98 2.76
C ASP A 38 -13.97 -29.03 3.80
N GLY A 39 -14.72 -28.08 4.39
CA GLY A 39 -14.22 -27.04 5.30
C GLY A 39 -13.28 -26.00 4.68
N LYS A 40 -12.96 -26.12 3.39
CA LYS A 40 -11.93 -25.31 2.70
C LYS A 40 -12.35 -23.89 2.37
N LEU A 41 -13.65 -23.66 2.20
CA LEU A 41 -14.20 -22.35 1.87
C LEU A 41 -15.24 -21.98 2.90
N CYS A 42 -15.09 -20.80 3.47
CA CYS A 42 -16.02 -20.24 4.43
C CYS A 42 -16.65 -18.96 3.87
N VAL A 43 -17.95 -18.84 4.06
CA VAL A 43 -18.74 -17.66 3.74
C VAL A 43 -19.38 -17.16 5.03
N VAL A 44 -19.06 -15.92 5.41
CA VAL A 44 -19.59 -15.29 6.61
C VAL A 44 -20.44 -14.11 6.21
N LYS A 45 -21.65 -14.06 6.75
CA LYS A 45 -22.55 -12.92 6.69
C LYS A 45 -22.53 -12.22 8.03
N TRP A 46 -22.17 -10.94 8.05
CA TRP A 46 -22.12 -10.12 9.26
C TRP A 46 -23.05 -8.92 9.13
N TYR A 47 -23.85 -8.65 10.17
CA TYR A 47 -24.81 -7.56 10.17
C TYR A 47 -24.32 -6.37 10.99
N ASP A 48 -23.91 -5.29 10.32
CA ASP A 48 -23.66 -3.99 10.96
C ASP A 48 -24.88 -3.07 10.77
N ASN A 49 -24.72 -1.89 10.16
CA ASN A 49 -25.85 -1.07 9.69
C ASN A 49 -26.54 -1.70 8.46
N LYS A 50 -25.76 -2.45 7.69
CA LYS A 50 -26.18 -3.21 6.51
C LYS A 50 -25.46 -4.56 6.57
N PRO A 51 -26.05 -5.63 6.01
CA PRO A 51 -25.36 -6.91 5.93
C PRO A 51 -24.12 -6.76 5.03
N VAL A 52 -23.03 -7.39 5.45
CA VAL A 52 -21.78 -7.55 4.72
C VAL A 52 -21.58 -9.03 4.53
N LEU A 53 -21.31 -9.45 3.29
CA LEU A 53 -21.07 -10.82 2.96
C LEU A 53 -19.62 -10.97 2.53
N MET A 54 -18.92 -11.94 3.11
CA MET A 54 -17.52 -12.18 2.81
C MET A 54 -17.25 -13.65 2.64
N MET A 55 -16.21 -13.95 1.89
CA MET A 55 -15.73 -15.28 1.65
C MET A 55 -14.23 -15.34 1.84
N SER A 56 -13.77 -16.42 2.45
CA SER A 56 -12.36 -16.67 2.69
C SER A 56 -12.08 -18.16 2.67
N VAL A 57 -10.83 -18.50 2.35
CA VAL A 57 -10.27 -19.86 2.48
C VAL A 57 -9.38 -20.00 3.72
N VAL A 58 -9.26 -18.95 4.55
CA VAL A 58 -8.37 -18.91 5.72
C VAL A 58 -9.10 -18.47 6.99
N HIS A 59 -10.02 -17.52 6.85
CA HIS A 59 -10.65 -16.87 7.99
C HIS A 59 -12.15 -17.15 8.01
N GLY A 60 -12.65 -17.63 9.13
CA GLY A 60 -14.08 -17.79 9.39
C GLY A 60 -14.59 -16.75 10.37
N THR A 61 -15.59 -17.15 11.13
CA THR A 61 -16.21 -16.34 12.18
C THR A 61 -15.32 -16.22 13.40
N GLU A 62 -14.78 -17.36 13.85
CA GLU A 62 -13.93 -17.45 15.02
C GLU A 62 -12.44 -17.15 14.72
N PRO A 63 -11.66 -16.65 15.70
CA PRO A 63 -12.15 -16.11 16.97
C PRO A 63 -12.89 -14.78 16.77
N GLU A 64 -14.07 -14.63 17.37
CA GLU A 64 -14.77 -13.33 17.37
C GLU A 64 -14.05 -12.31 18.25
N ASP A 65 -14.06 -11.04 17.81
CA ASP A 65 -13.59 -9.91 18.61
C ASP A 65 -14.65 -8.82 18.70
N THR A 66 -14.36 -7.73 19.41
CA THR A 66 -15.29 -6.59 19.49
C THR A 66 -14.68 -5.35 18.85
N CYS A 67 -15.53 -4.54 18.22
CA CYS A 67 -15.12 -3.26 17.66
C CYS A 67 -16.07 -2.13 18.08
N GLN A 68 -15.51 -0.94 18.28
CA GLN A 68 -16.29 0.27 18.55
C GLN A 68 -16.90 0.79 17.26
N ARG A 69 -18.21 1.00 17.26
CA ARG A 69 -18.93 1.55 16.10
C ARG A 69 -19.84 2.69 16.53
N TRP A 70 -19.84 3.77 15.76
CA TRP A 70 -20.80 4.84 15.96
C TRP A 70 -22.22 4.35 15.66
N ASP A 71 -23.16 4.61 16.57
CA ASP A 71 -24.59 4.44 16.36
C ASP A 71 -25.24 5.81 16.19
N LYS A 72 -25.82 6.05 15.01
CA LYS A 72 -26.47 7.33 14.70
C LYS A 72 -27.75 7.57 15.50
N LYS A 73 -28.45 6.51 15.91
CA LYS A 73 -29.71 6.62 16.67
C LYS A 73 -29.44 6.97 18.12
N LEU A 74 -28.46 6.30 18.73
CA LEU A 74 -28.06 6.52 20.11
C LEU A 74 -27.06 7.68 20.27
N LYS A 75 -26.50 8.18 19.17
CA LYS A 75 -25.46 9.23 19.13
C LYS A 75 -24.27 8.92 20.04
N GLN A 76 -23.89 7.64 20.11
CA GLN A 76 -22.78 7.17 20.92
C GLN A 76 -22.06 6.02 20.22
N TYR A 77 -20.86 5.71 20.70
CA TYR A 77 -20.15 4.50 20.30
C TYR A 77 -20.74 3.29 21.02
N VAL A 78 -20.99 2.23 20.26
CA VAL A 78 -21.45 0.94 20.76
C VAL A 78 -20.42 -0.13 20.44
N THR A 79 -20.24 -1.05 21.39
CA THR A 79 -19.41 -2.24 21.21
C THR A 79 -20.19 -3.28 20.41
N VAL A 80 -19.63 -3.73 19.29
CA VAL A 80 -20.27 -4.67 18.36
C VAL A 80 -19.36 -5.88 18.17
N SER A 81 -19.92 -7.09 18.30
CA SER A 81 -19.19 -8.32 17.97
C SER A 81 -18.85 -8.36 16.48
N ARG A 82 -17.62 -8.74 16.17
CA ARG A 82 -17.06 -8.72 14.83
C ARG A 82 -16.35 -10.07 14.56
N PRO A 83 -16.74 -10.75 13.48
CA PRO A 83 -16.05 -11.94 13.00
C PRO A 83 -14.57 -11.71 12.65
N SER A 84 -13.74 -12.73 12.88
CA SER A 84 -12.31 -12.74 12.53
C SER A 84 -12.05 -12.34 11.08
N ILE A 85 -12.82 -12.89 10.13
CA ILE A 85 -12.74 -12.53 8.71
C ILE A 85 -12.94 -11.04 8.44
N VAL A 86 -13.79 -10.33 9.20
CA VAL A 86 -14.04 -8.88 9.04
C VAL A 86 -12.85 -8.09 9.54
N ARG A 87 -12.29 -8.50 10.68
CA ARG A 87 -11.09 -7.91 11.25
C ARG A 87 -9.92 -8.02 10.26
N GLU A 88 -9.64 -9.23 9.80
CA GLU A 88 -8.52 -9.52 8.91
C GLU A 88 -8.65 -8.82 7.56
N TYR A 89 -9.87 -8.80 6.99
CA TYR A 89 -10.13 -8.04 5.78
C TYR A 89 -9.87 -6.54 6.00
N ASN A 90 -10.41 -5.94 7.06
CA ASN A 90 -10.24 -4.51 7.33
C ASN A 90 -8.78 -4.10 7.63
N LEU A 91 -7.99 -4.99 8.23
CA LEU A 91 -6.57 -4.74 8.50
C LEU A 91 -5.71 -4.72 7.24
N LYS A 92 -6.05 -5.57 6.26
CA LYS A 92 -5.25 -5.80 5.04
C LYS A 92 -5.78 -5.03 3.83
N MET A 93 -7.06 -4.67 3.82
CA MET A 93 -7.65 -3.83 2.78
C MET A 93 -7.09 -2.41 2.86
N GLY A 94 -6.96 -1.74 1.71
CA GLY A 94 -6.53 -0.34 1.64
C GLY A 94 -5.09 -0.11 1.20
N GLY A 95 -4.30 -1.16 0.96
CA GLY A 95 -2.97 -1.00 0.33
C GLY A 95 -3.04 -0.31 -1.04
N VAL A 96 -4.05 -0.66 -1.84
CA VAL A 96 -4.30 -0.03 -3.16
C VAL A 96 -4.82 1.40 -3.00
N ASP A 97 -5.73 1.66 -2.08
CA ASP A 97 -6.25 3.01 -1.84
C ASP A 97 -5.17 3.95 -1.30
N LEU A 98 -4.23 3.41 -0.50
CA LEU A 98 -3.10 4.17 0.02
C LEU A 98 -2.20 4.66 -1.12
N ILE A 99 -1.82 3.77 -2.04
CA ILE A 99 -0.95 4.13 -3.16
C ILE A 99 -1.67 5.09 -4.11
N ASP A 100 -2.95 4.87 -4.39
CA ASP A 100 -3.74 5.75 -5.25
C ASP A 100 -3.86 7.16 -4.65
N ARG A 101 -4.07 7.26 -3.33
CA ARG A 101 -4.04 8.52 -2.59
C ARG A 101 -2.67 9.20 -2.66
N MET A 102 -1.57 8.46 -2.49
CA MET A 102 -0.22 9.02 -2.58
C MET A 102 0.06 9.61 -3.97
N ILE A 103 -0.31 8.87 -5.02
CA ILE A 103 -0.18 9.31 -6.41
C ILE A 103 -1.05 10.56 -6.64
N SER A 104 -2.26 10.59 -6.10
CA SER A 104 -3.18 11.72 -6.31
C SER A 104 -2.66 13.06 -5.77
N TYR A 105 -1.85 13.08 -4.70
CA TYR A 105 -1.36 14.32 -4.12
C TYR A 105 -0.31 15.02 -4.99
N TYR A 106 0.57 14.25 -5.66
CA TYR A 106 1.72 14.78 -6.41
C TYR A 106 1.78 14.22 -7.82
N ARG A 107 0.61 14.00 -8.42
CA ARG A 107 0.46 13.33 -9.72
C ARG A 107 1.27 14.04 -10.80
N MET A 108 2.17 13.30 -11.46
CA MET A 108 2.81 13.74 -12.69
C MET A 108 1.75 13.84 -13.79
N SER A 109 1.57 15.06 -14.30
CA SER A 109 0.60 15.34 -15.35
C SER A 109 1.24 16.21 -16.43
N ALA A 110 1.25 15.68 -17.65
CA ALA A 110 1.60 16.42 -18.85
C ALA A 110 0.39 16.48 -19.78
N ARG A 111 0.15 17.64 -20.40
CA ARG A 111 -0.93 17.83 -21.37
C ARG A 111 -0.55 17.15 -22.69
N THR A 112 -0.88 15.87 -22.82
CA THR A 112 -0.61 15.07 -24.02
C THR A 112 -1.82 14.26 -24.46
N LYS A 113 -2.00 14.14 -25.78
CA LYS A 113 -3.03 13.26 -26.37
C LYS A 113 -2.61 11.79 -26.36
N LYS A 114 -1.31 11.50 -26.33
CA LYS A 114 -0.75 10.13 -26.38
C LYS A 114 -0.99 9.42 -25.04
N TRP A 115 -1.81 8.36 -25.04
CA TRP A 115 -2.14 7.61 -23.81
C TRP A 115 -0.92 6.91 -23.19
N THR A 116 0.06 6.52 -24.01
CA THR A 116 1.30 5.88 -23.58
C THR A 116 2.11 6.77 -22.63
N MET A 117 2.17 8.07 -22.91
CA MET A 117 2.85 9.04 -22.03
C MET A 117 2.15 9.16 -20.67
N ARG A 118 0.80 9.08 -20.64
CA ARG A 118 0.05 9.06 -19.37
C ARG A 118 0.35 7.79 -18.56
N MET A 119 0.48 6.64 -19.22
CA MET A 119 0.88 5.40 -18.55
C MET A 119 2.30 5.47 -17.99
N LEU A 120 3.25 5.99 -18.78
CA LEU A 120 4.63 6.15 -18.32
C LEU A 120 4.70 7.01 -17.05
N MET A 121 4.08 8.18 -17.04
CA MET A 121 4.02 9.06 -15.86
C MET A 121 3.38 8.37 -14.65
N HIS A 122 2.30 7.62 -14.86
CA HIS A 122 1.66 6.87 -13.78
C HIS A 122 2.58 5.79 -13.19
N PHE A 123 3.29 5.04 -14.02
CA PHE A 123 4.27 4.05 -13.54
C PHE A 123 5.44 4.70 -12.82
N THR A 124 5.90 5.88 -13.26
CA THR A 124 6.91 6.65 -12.54
C THR A 124 6.41 7.10 -11.17
N ASP A 125 5.18 7.61 -11.07
CA ASP A 125 4.57 7.97 -9.78
C ASP A 125 4.42 6.77 -8.84
N LEU A 126 3.99 5.63 -9.39
CA LEU A 126 3.87 4.37 -8.66
C LEU A 126 5.24 3.89 -8.16
N ALA A 127 6.28 3.94 -9.00
CA ALA A 127 7.64 3.58 -8.63
C ALA A 127 8.16 4.49 -7.51
N LEU A 128 8.03 5.80 -7.64
CA LEU A 128 8.45 6.77 -6.61
C LEU A 128 7.74 6.53 -5.27
N ALA A 129 6.44 6.27 -5.30
CA ALA A 129 5.67 5.96 -4.08
C ALA A 129 6.13 4.66 -3.43
N ASN A 130 6.37 3.60 -4.21
CA ASN A 130 6.90 2.34 -3.71
C ASN A 130 8.32 2.47 -3.15
N SER A 131 9.21 3.20 -3.83
CA SER A 131 10.57 3.48 -3.37
C SER A 131 10.58 4.24 -2.04
N TRP A 132 9.69 5.22 -1.87
CA TRP A 132 9.57 5.93 -0.59
C TRP A 132 9.08 5.02 0.55
N LEU A 133 8.14 4.11 0.28
CA LEU A 133 7.69 3.12 1.27
C LEU A 133 8.83 2.18 1.69
N LEU A 134 9.67 1.75 0.73
CA LEU A 134 10.86 0.95 1.00
C LEU A 134 11.88 1.72 1.83
N TYR A 135 12.23 2.93 1.42
CA TYR A 135 13.11 3.84 2.16
C TYR A 135 12.67 4.01 3.63
N ARG A 136 11.37 4.22 3.87
CA ARG A 136 10.83 4.33 5.24
C ARG A 136 10.94 3.03 6.03
N LYS A 137 10.75 1.89 5.37
CA LYS A 137 10.89 0.57 6.00
C LYS A 137 12.34 0.32 6.40
N ASP A 138 13.29 0.64 5.51
CA ASP A 138 14.72 0.45 5.76
C ASP A 138 15.20 1.34 6.90
N LEU A 139 14.79 2.62 6.93
CA LEU A 139 15.11 3.51 8.05
C LEU A 139 14.50 3.06 9.39
N ALA A 140 13.32 2.44 9.37
CA ALA A 140 12.73 1.86 10.58
C ALA A 140 13.55 0.67 11.10
N ILE A 141 14.07 -0.17 10.19
CA ILE A 141 14.94 -1.30 10.54
C ILE A 141 16.27 -0.80 11.12
N CYS A 142 16.84 0.26 10.54
CA CYS A 142 18.08 0.89 11.02
C CYS A 142 17.89 1.76 12.27
N ALA A 143 16.70 1.77 12.89
CA ALA A 143 16.36 2.56 14.07
C ALA A 143 16.67 4.08 13.92
N ALA A 144 16.54 4.62 12.70
CA ALA A 144 16.77 6.03 12.44
C ALA A 144 15.74 6.90 13.18
N PRO A 145 16.13 8.09 13.67
CA PRO A 145 15.20 8.98 14.37
C PRO A 145 14.09 9.42 13.42
N LYS A 146 12.83 9.42 13.89
CA LYS A 146 11.67 9.80 13.06
C LYS A 146 11.80 11.18 12.39
N LYS A 147 12.54 12.10 13.01
CA LYS A 147 12.80 13.45 12.49
C LYS A 147 13.69 13.47 11.24
N SER A 148 14.48 12.41 11.01
CA SER A 148 15.35 12.32 9.83
C SER A 148 14.68 11.60 8.64
N ILE A 149 13.44 11.13 8.80
CA ILE A 149 12.71 10.48 7.72
C ILE A 149 12.07 11.55 6.85
N MET A 150 12.52 11.66 5.60
CA MET A 150 11.97 12.61 4.64
C MET A 150 10.47 12.39 4.38
N GLN A 151 9.73 13.49 4.25
CA GLN A 151 8.36 13.44 3.77
C GLN A 151 8.31 13.05 2.29
N PHE A 152 7.15 12.59 1.81
CA PHE A 152 7.04 12.06 0.45
C PHE A 152 7.41 13.09 -0.64
N LEU A 153 7.01 14.36 -0.47
CA LEU A 153 7.36 15.42 -1.42
C LEU A 153 8.87 15.69 -1.44
N GLU A 154 9.48 15.82 -0.27
CA GLU A 154 10.92 16.04 -0.12
C GLU A 154 11.73 14.91 -0.76
N PHE A 155 11.33 13.65 -0.50
CA PHE A 155 11.92 12.48 -1.15
C PHE A 155 11.81 12.54 -2.68
N ARG A 156 10.66 12.97 -3.22
CA ARG A 156 10.48 13.11 -4.68
C ARG A 156 11.39 14.19 -5.25
N THR A 157 11.50 15.33 -4.58
CA THR A 157 12.39 16.42 -4.99
C THR A 157 13.84 15.94 -4.99
N GLU A 158 14.29 15.26 -3.94
CA GLU A 158 15.65 14.72 -3.83
C GLU A 158 15.96 13.66 -4.91
N MET A 159 15.00 12.81 -5.22
CA MET A 159 15.13 11.86 -6.34
C MET A 159 15.28 12.58 -7.67
N ALA A 160 14.50 13.65 -7.90
CA ALA A 160 14.57 14.43 -9.13
C ALA A 160 15.92 15.16 -9.26
N THR A 161 16.39 15.83 -8.20
CA THR A 161 17.68 16.53 -8.20
C THR A 161 18.84 15.57 -8.42
N THR A 162 18.82 14.41 -7.77
CA THR A 162 19.85 13.37 -7.94
C THR A 162 19.91 12.85 -9.38
N LEU A 163 18.76 12.56 -9.99
CA LEU A 163 18.70 12.09 -11.38
C LEU A 163 19.17 13.15 -12.38
N LEU A 164 18.83 14.42 -12.15
CA LEU A 164 19.32 15.53 -12.97
C LEU A 164 20.84 15.70 -12.84
N ALA A 165 21.39 15.66 -11.62
CA ALA A 165 22.82 15.78 -11.38
C ALA A 165 23.62 14.63 -12.05
N GLN A 166 23.11 13.40 -12.00
CA GLN A 166 23.72 12.26 -12.69
C GLN A 166 23.74 12.44 -14.22
N HIS A 167 22.68 13.02 -14.79
CA HIS A 167 22.62 13.31 -16.22
C HIS A 167 23.63 14.39 -16.64
N HIS A 168 23.74 15.48 -15.87
CA HIS A 168 24.72 16.53 -16.14
C HIS A 168 26.17 16.05 -15.97
N GLY A 169 26.44 15.09 -15.09
CA GLY A 169 27.75 14.44 -14.96
C GLY A 169 28.13 13.50 -16.11
N GLN A 170 27.18 13.12 -16.97
CA GLN A 170 27.42 12.28 -18.16
C GLN A 170 27.40 13.08 -19.48
N GLY A 171 26.89 14.31 -19.48
CA GLY A 171 26.81 15.18 -20.65
C GLY A 171 27.98 16.15 -20.86
N SER A 172 28.99 16.14 -19.97
CA SER A 172 30.10 17.11 -19.99
C SER A 172 31.17 16.87 -21.08
N ASP A 173 31.05 15.85 -21.93
CA ASP A 173 31.96 15.63 -23.07
C ASP A 173 31.35 16.00 -24.43
N ALA A 174 30.14 16.57 -24.48
CA ALA A 174 29.50 16.92 -25.75
C ALA A 174 28.55 18.14 -25.66
N ASP A 175 29.03 19.28 -25.17
CA ASP A 175 28.81 20.60 -25.82
C ASP A 175 29.49 21.71 -25.00
N LEU A 176 30.58 22.24 -25.55
CA LEU A 176 31.28 23.43 -25.06
C LEU A 176 31.26 24.50 -26.16
N SER A 177 30.27 25.40 -26.10
CA SER A 177 30.27 26.78 -26.61
C SER A 177 28.86 27.33 -26.34
N GLU A 178 28.57 28.36 -25.53
CA GLU A 178 29.31 29.57 -25.20
C GLU A 178 28.88 30.08 -23.79
N GLN A 179 29.89 30.48 -23.02
CA GLN A 179 29.97 31.56 -22.01
C GLN A 179 28.70 32.06 -21.28
N SER A 180 28.71 31.96 -19.96
CA SER A 180 28.98 33.13 -19.09
C SER A 180 29.22 32.69 -17.64
N GLU A 181 30.30 33.23 -17.09
CA GLU A 181 30.71 33.15 -15.69
C GLU A 181 29.78 34.00 -14.82
N GLU A 182 29.43 33.51 -13.63
CA GLU A 182 29.47 34.29 -12.38
C GLU A 182 29.24 33.35 -11.17
N GLU A 183 30.10 33.51 -10.16
CA GLU A 183 30.20 32.77 -8.91
C GLU A 183 29.07 33.13 -7.92
N ASP A 184 28.62 32.22 -7.05
CA ASP A 184 28.80 32.39 -5.59
C ASP A 184 28.37 31.20 -4.70
N ASN A 185 29.30 30.88 -3.80
CA ASN A 185 29.25 30.42 -2.40
C ASN A 185 28.26 29.39 -1.78
N SER A 186 28.90 28.44 -1.09
CA SER A 186 28.54 27.84 0.21
C SER A 186 27.30 26.94 0.33
N ASN A 187 27.50 25.65 0.62
CA ASN A 187 27.24 25.06 1.95
C ASN A 187 27.63 23.57 1.95
N GLN A 188 28.53 23.17 2.84
CA GLN A 188 28.92 21.76 3.04
C GLN A 188 27.81 21.03 3.82
N GLY A 189 26.89 20.43 3.09
CA GLY A 189 25.96 19.41 3.61
C GLY A 189 26.59 18.03 3.56
N LYS A 190 26.61 17.33 4.70
CA LYS A 190 27.18 15.99 4.88
C LYS A 190 26.60 15.00 3.85
N LYS A 191 27.46 14.56 2.92
CA LYS A 191 27.19 13.46 1.98
C LYS A 191 27.06 12.16 2.77
N LEU A 192 25.84 11.72 3.04
CA LEU A 192 25.58 10.33 3.41
C LEU A 192 25.56 9.52 2.10
N PHE A 193 26.73 9.04 1.69
CA PHE A 193 26.82 8.07 0.60
C PHE A 193 26.15 6.77 1.05
N LEU A 194 24.88 6.55 0.69
CA LEU A 194 24.39 5.19 0.53
C LEU A 194 24.96 4.67 -0.78
N CYS A 195 26.07 3.96 -0.67
CA CYS A 195 26.62 3.20 -1.77
C CYS A 195 25.67 2.05 -2.08
N LEU A 196 24.82 2.21 -3.09
CA LEU A 196 24.22 1.07 -3.80
C LEU A 196 25.27 0.58 -4.82
N GLN A 197 26.38 0.05 -4.33
CA GLN A 197 27.25 -0.78 -5.15
C GLN A 197 26.58 -2.15 -5.25
N GLY A 198 26.02 -2.42 -6.43
CA GLY A 198 25.65 -3.77 -6.83
C GLY A 198 26.92 -4.60 -6.96
N ASP A 199 27.16 -5.45 -5.96
CA ASP A 199 28.18 -6.50 -6.05
C ASP A 199 27.75 -7.51 -7.11
N ARG A 200 28.38 -7.39 -8.27
CA ARG A 200 28.59 -8.51 -9.18
C ARG A 200 29.61 -9.44 -8.51
N ASN A 201 29.28 -10.73 -8.49
CA ASN A 201 30.09 -11.90 -8.10
C ASN A 201 29.92 -12.42 -6.67
N CYS A 202 28.84 -13.19 -6.47
CA CYS A 202 28.84 -14.30 -5.51
C CYS A 202 28.62 -15.60 -6.28
N TYR A 203 29.69 -16.15 -6.84
CA TYR A 203 29.79 -17.59 -7.12
C TYR A 203 30.82 -18.16 -6.14
N THR A 204 30.35 -18.79 -5.08
CA THR A 204 31.15 -19.73 -4.29
C THR A 204 30.47 -21.08 -4.40
N ALA A 205 31.10 -21.96 -5.18
CA ALA A 205 30.80 -23.37 -5.28
C ALA A 205 30.98 -24.03 -3.90
N PHE A 206 29.97 -24.78 -3.47
CA PHE A 206 30.12 -25.79 -2.43
C PHE A 206 30.37 -27.12 -3.11
N HIS A 207 31.58 -27.66 -2.95
CA HIS A 207 31.89 -29.06 -3.17
C HIS A 207 31.81 -29.77 -1.81
N THR A 208 30.98 -30.80 -1.73
CA THR A 208 31.26 -32.02 -0.96
C THR A 208 31.85 -33.05 -1.90
#